data_AF-A0A094F843-F1
#
_entry.id   AF-A0A094F843-F1
#
_cell.length_a   1.000
_cell.length_b   1.000
_cell.length_c   1.000
_cell.angle_alpha   90.00
_cell.angle_beta   90.00
_cell.angle_gamma   90.00
#
_symmetry.space_group_name_H-M   'P 1'
#
loop_
_entity.id
_entity.type
_entity.pdbx_description
1 polymer ?
#
loop_
_entity_poly.entity_id
_entity_poly.type
_entity_poly.pdbx_seq_one_letter_code
_entity_poly.pdbx_strand_id
1 'polypeptide(L)'
;MCALTPIGHNAVWQTEAKTLSEAIGAAYYLISLGANPNTMTNENWTPLHVLALYIDETSEAEELTKYLISSGIDAEAPAPLLGLLSSVPWGYRLRDRIADTSARKVFIRHDLKPVHWAAERGAVGVIRALLAHGVNVSTVDPSGTYPAKIAAESFFLKMRTDIADNIINLLVGTGSGS
;
A
#
# COMPACT_ATOMS: atom_id res chain seq x y z
N MET A 1 13.57 9.56 -4.30
CA MET A 1 13.09 8.89 -3.08
C MET A 1 11.63 9.31 -2.89
N CYS A 2 10.69 8.38 -2.72
CA CYS A 2 9.28 8.70 -2.56
C CYS A 2 9.03 9.26 -1.14
N ALA A 3 8.32 10.38 -1.02
CA ALA A 3 8.11 11.07 0.26
C ALA A 3 7.21 10.31 1.25
N LEU A 4 6.36 9.44 0.68
CA LEU A 4 5.42 8.59 1.41
C LEU A 4 6.09 7.41 2.09
N THR A 5 7.38 7.16 1.84
CA THR A 5 8.05 6.03 2.50
C THR A 5 8.04 6.24 4.02
N PRO A 6 7.60 5.24 4.81
CA PRO A 6 7.62 5.30 6.27
C PRO A 6 9.07 5.17 6.77
N ILE A 7 9.84 6.24 6.62
CA ILE A 7 11.23 6.37 7.09
C ILE A 7 11.22 7.19 8.37
N GLY A 8 11.84 6.67 9.42
CA GLY A 8 12.30 7.45 10.55
C GLY A 8 13.63 8.14 10.21
N HIS A 9 13.81 9.37 10.68
CA HIS A 9 14.88 10.28 10.24
C HIS A 9 16.32 9.79 10.50
N ASN A 10 16.52 8.70 11.27
CA ASN A 10 17.83 8.13 11.59
C ASN A 10 17.89 6.61 11.43
N ALA A 11 18.91 6.12 10.73
CA ALA A 11 19.20 4.70 10.49
C ALA A 11 19.65 3.91 11.74
N VAL A 12 19.44 4.45 12.95
CA VAL A 12 19.92 3.92 14.23
C VAL A 12 18.74 3.89 15.22
N TRP A 13 17.93 2.84 15.09
CA TRP A 13 17.14 2.16 16.12
C TRP A 13 16.13 2.88 17.04
N GLN A 14 15.77 4.17 16.92
CA GLN A 14 14.80 4.79 17.86
C GLN A 14 13.92 5.95 17.31
N THR A 15 13.45 5.92 16.08
CA THR A 15 12.41 6.89 15.64
C THR A 15 11.15 6.16 15.21
N GLU A 16 10.02 6.56 15.78
CA GLU A 16 8.68 6.16 15.36
C GLU A 16 8.54 6.40 13.85
N ALA A 17 7.95 5.44 13.13
CA ALA A 17 7.70 5.61 11.71
C ALA A 17 6.80 6.83 11.52
N LYS A 18 7.10 7.63 10.49
CA LYS A 18 6.25 8.75 10.05
C LYS A 18 4.79 8.29 10.03
N THR A 19 3.89 9.03 10.66
CA THR A 19 2.44 8.75 10.66
C THR A 19 1.85 8.94 9.26
N LEU A 20 0.62 8.46 9.03
CA LEU A 20 -0.08 8.66 7.76
C LEU A 20 -0.26 10.17 7.47
N SER A 21 -0.72 10.94 8.46
CA SER A 21 -0.95 12.38 8.32
C SER A 21 0.34 13.14 8.00
N GLU A 22 1.46 12.80 8.63
CA GLU A 22 2.76 13.39 8.31
C GLU A 22 3.24 13.01 6.90
N ALA A 23 2.96 11.78 6.45
CA ALA A 23 3.29 11.32 5.10
C ALA A 23 2.50 12.09 4.05
N ILE A 24 1.19 12.25 4.28
CA ILE A 24 0.29 13.04 3.42
C ILE A 24 0.73 14.51 3.37
N GLY A 25 1.02 15.11 4.53
CA GLY A 25 1.51 16.49 4.61
C GLY A 25 2.82 16.71 3.83
N ALA A 26 3.78 15.79 3.98
CA ALA A 26 5.03 15.84 3.22
C ALA A 26 4.82 15.67 1.72
N ALA A 27 3.90 14.80 1.30
CA ALA A 27 3.56 14.61 -0.11
C ALA A 27 2.97 15.88 -0.72
N TYR A 28 1.97 16.49 -0.08
CA TYR A 28 1.38 17.75 -0.56
C TYR A 28 2.40 18.88 -0.64
N TYR A 29 3.27 18.99 0.38
CA TYR A 29 4.32 20.00 0.35
C TYR A 29 5.25 19.84 -0.86
N LEU A 30 5.71 18.62 -1.15
CA LEU A 30 6.58 18.38 -2.30
C LEU A 30 5.87 18.56 -3.64
N ILE A 31 4.60 18.14 -3.75
CA ILE A 31 3.76 18.39 -4.92
C ILE A 31 3.64 19.90 -5.17
N SER A 32 3.45 20.71 -4.12
CA SER A 32 3.39 22.17 -4.24
C SER A 32 4.70 22.81 -4.72
N LEU A 33 5.84 22.12 -4.52
CA LEU A 33 7.15 22.51 -5.04
C LEU A 33 7.42 21.96 -6.46
N GLY A 34 6.45 21.31 -7.09
CA GLY A 34 6.58 20.76 -8.45
C GLY A 34 7.20 19.35 -8.50
N ALA A 35 7.22 18.61 -7.39
CA ALA A 35 7.63 17.21 -7.43
C ALA A 35 6.66 16.38 -8.30
N ASN A 36 7.20 15.42 -9.05
CA ASN A 36 6.41 14.54 -9.90
C ASN A 36 5.60 13.53 -9.04
N PRO A 37 4.25 13.57 -9.06
CA PRO A 37 3.40 12.65 -8.29
C PRO A 37 3.47 11.20 -8.77
N ASN A 38 4.03 10.93 -9.96
CA ASN A 38 4.12 9.60 -10.55
C ASN A 38 5.49 8.93 -10.32
N THR A 39 6.34 9.48 -9.43
CA THR A 39 7.67 8.92 -9.19
C THR A 39 7.59 7.54 -8.55
N MET A 40 8.30 6.55 -9.11
CA MET A 40 8.38 5.20 -8.55
C MET A 40 9.62 5.01 -7.67
N THR A 41 9.59 4.03 -6.77
CA THR A 41 10.79 3.56 -6.07
C THR A 41 11.64 2.66 -6.99
N ASN A 42 12.86 2.33 -6.55
CA ASN A 42 13.73 1.42 -7.30
C ASN A 42 13.22 -0.02 -7.35
N GLU A 43 12.24 -0.35 -6.50
CA GLU A 43 11.54 -1.63 -6.44
C GLU A 43 10.24 -1.63 -7.26
N ASN A 44 10.07 -0.62 -8.11
CA ASN A 44 8.89 -0.38 -8.96
C ASN A 44 7.61 -0.09 -8.19
N TRP A 45 7.70 0.45 -6.98
CA TRP A 45 6.49 0.83 -6.25
C TRP A 45 6.05 2.21 -6.64
N THR A 46 4.79 2.29 -7.04
CA THR A 46 4.09 3.56 -7.21
C THR A 46 3.75 4.17 -5.84
N PRO A 47 3.54 5.49 -5.77
CA PRO A 47 3.05 6.18 -4.58
C PRO A 47 1.79 5.54 -3.95
N LEU A 48 0.92 4.90 -4.75
CA LEU A 48 -0.24 4.16 -4.26
C LEU A 48 0.15 2.94 -3.41
N HIS A 49 1.17 2.18 -3.82
CA HIS A 49 1.69 1.06 -3.02
C HIS A 49 2.27 1.54 -1.70
N VAL A 50 3.01 2.65 -1.74
CA VAL A 50 3.65 3.20 -0.55
C VAL A 50 2.60 3.73 0.44
N LEU A 51 1.56 4.40 -0.06
CA LEU A 51 0.44 4.86 0.76
C LEU A 51 -0.37 3.70 1.35
N ALA A 52 -0.51 2.60 0.60
CA ALA A 52 -1.18 1.39 1.05
C ALA A 52 -0.46 0.65 2.19
N LEU A 53 0.77 1.05 2.57
CA LEU A 53 1.48 0.47 3.72
C LEU A 53 0.98 0.98 5.07
N TYR A 54 0.32 2.13 5.06
CA TYR A 54 -0.28 2.73 6.23
C TYR A 54 -1.62 2.08 6.51
N ILE A 55 -1.91 1.84 7.79
CA ILE A 55 -3.29 1.61 8.16
C ILE A 55 -4.04 2.94 8.14
N ASP A 56 -5.22 2.93 7.54
CA ASP A 56 -6.03 4.13 7.34
C ASP A 56 -7.47 3.83 7.74
N GLU A 57 -7.76 3.98 9.03
CA GLU A 57 -9.09 3.75 9.62
C GLU A 57 -10.09 4.84 9.23
N THR A 58 -9.61 6.08 9.10
CA THR A 58 -10.43 7.29 8.90
C THR A 58 -10.56 7.69 7.43
N SER A 59 -9.99 6.92 6.50
CA SER A 59 -9.93 7.24 5.07
C SER A 59 -9.18 8.55 4.75
N GLU A 60 -8.19 8.91 5.57
CA GLU A 60 -7.38 10.11 5.41
C GLU A 60 -6.58 10.08 4.09
N ALA A 61 -6.17 8.89 3.64
CA ALA A 61 -5.42 8.73 2.41
C ALA A 61 -6.29 8.91 1.14
N GLU A 62 -7.62 8.94 1.26
CA GLU A 62 -8.53 8.88 0.11
C GLU A 62 -8.33 10.04 -0.87
N GLU A 63 -8.26 11.27 -0.36
CA GLU A 63 -8.13 12.46 -1.21
C GLU A 63 -6.80 12.50 -1.95
N LEU A 64 -5.70 12.21 -1.24
CA LEU A 64 -4.38 12.12 -1.87
C LEU A 64 -4.35 10.99 -2.91
N THR A 65 -4.98 9.85 -2.62
CA THR A 65 -5.05 8.73 -3.57
C THR A 65 -5.79 9.13 -4.85
N LYS A 66 -6.94 9.81 -4.74
CA LYS A 66 -7.68 10.34 -5.90
C LYS A 66 -6.85 11.33 -6.71
N TYR A 67 -6.12 12.22 -6.05
CA TYR A 67 -5.22 13.16 -6.70
C TYR A 67 -4.10 12.46 -7.48
N LEU A 68 -3.47 11.44 -6.89
CA LEU A 68 -2.42 10.67 -7.57
C LEU A 68 -2.97 9.94 -8.80
N ILE A 69 -4.15 9.33 -8.68
CA ILE A 69 -4.88 8.68 -9.79
C ILE A 69 -5.18 9.69 -10.92
N SER A 70 -5.74 10.85 -10.61
CA SER A 70 -6.04 11.87 -11.62
C SER A 70 -4.79 12.47 -12.26
N SER A 71 -3.64 12.38 -11.60
CA SER A 71 -2.33 12.77 -12.13
C SER A 71 -1.72 11.74 -13.11
N GLY A 72 -2.42 10.63 -13.37
CA GLY A 72 -2.03 9.62 -14.38
C GLY A 72 -1.17 8.48 -13.85
N ILE A 73 -1.11 8.27 -12.54
CA ILE A 73 -0.49 7.07 -11.96
C ILE A 73 -1.31 5.83 -12.35
N ASP A 74 -0.63 4.71 -12.63
CA ASP A 74 -1.32 3.44 -12.87
C ASP A 74 -1.85 2.87 -11.55
N ALA A 75 -3.19 2.85 -11.43
CA ALA A 75 -3.92 2.34 -10.27
C ALA A 75 -3.83 0.81 -10.11
N GLU A 76 -3.43 0.09 -11.16
CA GLU A 76 -3.32 -1.37 -11.18
C GLU A 76 -1.86 -1.86 -11.31
N ALA A 77 -0.89 -0.96 -11.20
CA ALA A 77 0.52 -1.29 -11.35
C ALA A 77 0.94 -2.47 -10.45
N PRO A 78 1.58 -3.52 -10.98
CA PRO A 78 2.03 -4.65 -10.16
C PRO A 78 3.34 -4.31 -9.42
N ALA A 79 3.44 -4.74 -8.16
CA ALA A 79 4.62 -4.54 -7.33
C ALA A 79 4.92 -5.73 -6.40
N PRO A 80 6.19 -6.03 -6.11
CA PRO A 80 6.54 -7.06 -5.13
C PRO A 80 6.35 -6.56 -3.70
N LEU A 81 5.71 -7.36 -2.85
CA LEU A 81 5.57 -7.10 -1.42
C LEU A 81 6.38 -8.10 -0.59
N LEU A 82 7.16 -7.57 0.35
CA LEU A 82 7.96 -8.38 1.26
C LEU A 82 7.11 -8.83 2.47
N GLY A 83 6.77 -10.11 2.50
CA GLY A 83 6.03 -10.74 3.59
C GLY A 83 6.88 -10.90 4.86
N LEU A 84 6.37 -10.34 5.96
CA LEU A 84 6.77 -10.51 7.36
C LEU A 84 8.18 -10.04 7.77
N LEU A 85 8.35 -8.72 7.86
CA LEU A 85 9.12 -8.09 8.94
C LEU A 85 8.31 -6.91 9.50
N SER A 86 8.25 -6.81 10.83
CA SER A 86 7.67 -5.66 11.58
C SER A 86 8.37 -4.33 11.27
N SER A 87 9.54 -4.39 10.65
CA SER A 87 10.29 -3.28 10.10
C SER A 87 10.75 -3.69 8.71
N VAL A 88 10.08 -3.17 7.66
CA VAL A 88 10.48 -3.46 6.28
C VAL A 88 11.73 -2.62 5.99
N PRO A 89 12.89 -3.23 5.69
CA PRO A 89 14.01 -2.48 5.14
C PRO A 89 13.59 -1.99 3.74
N TRP A 90 13.67 -0.69 3.48
CA TRP A 90 13.34 -0.09 2.18
C TRP A 90 14.62 0.32 1.42
N GLY A 91 14.53 0.50 0.10
CA GLY A 91 15.62 1.00 -0.74
C GLY A 91 16.73 -0.02 -1.02
N TYR A 92 17.99 0.43 -1.08
CA TYR A 92 19.14 -0.45 -1.43
C TYR A 92 19.24 -1.72 -0.56
N ARG A 93 18.80 -1.64 0.70
CA ARG A 93 18.78 -2.77 1.66
C ARG A 93 17.74 -3.83 1.31
N LEU A 94 16.72 -3.45 0.53
CA LEU A 94 15.70 -4.35 0.03
C LEU A 94 16.16 -5.06 -1.23
N ARG A 95 16.85 -4.37 -2.16
CA ARG A 95 17.38 -4.96 -3.39
C ARG A 95 18.27 -6.17 -3.13
N ASP A 96 19.23 -6.03 -2.23
CA ASP A 96 20.17 -7.12 -1.91
C ASP A 96 19.46 -8.27 -1.19
N ARG A 97 18.41 -7.97 -0.39
CA ARG A 97 17.59 -8.98 0.29
C ARG A 97 16.59 -9.70 -0.61
N ILE A 98 16.07 -9.03 -1.64
CA ILE A 98 15.23 -9.67 -2.67
C ILE A 98 16.10 -10.61 -3.50
N ALA A 99 17.35 -10.23 -3.80
CA ALA A 99 18.29 -11.05 -4.55
C ALA A 99 18.83 -12.26 -3.74
N ASP A 100 18.97 -12.12 -2.42
CA ASP A 100 19.42 -13.19 -1.52
C ASP A 100 18.24 -13.94 -0.87
N THR A 101 17.68 -14.90 -1.62
CA THR A 101 16.59 -15.78 -1.16
C THR A 101 17.05 -16.84 -0.15
N SER A 102 18.36 -16.95 0.12
CA SER A 102 18.94 -18.00 0.95
C SER A 102 19.02 -17.63 2.44
N ALA A 103 19.01 -16.34 2.77
CA ALA A 103 19.42 -15.86 4.10
C ALA A 103 18.30 -15.71 5.15
N ARG A 104 17.01 -15.85 4.84
CA ARG A 104 15.90 -15.91 5.84
C ARG A 104 14.57 -16.23 5.16
N LYS A 105 13.60 -16.72 5.94
CA LYS A 105 12.17 -16.95 5.60
C LYS A 105 11.42 -15.69 5.15
N VAL A 106 11.96 -14.93 4.20
CA VAL A 106 11.32 -13.76 3.61
C VAL A 106 10.45 -14.28 2.46
N PHE A 107 9.13 -14.21 2.63
CA PHE A 107 8.20 -14.63 1.58
C PHE A 107 7.91 -13.41 0.71
N ILE A 108 8.44 -13.40 -0.51
CA ILE A 108 8.18 -12.30 -1.47
C ILE A 108 6.95 -12.67 -2.28
N ARG A 109 5.90 -11.85 -2.18
CA ARG A 109 4.74 -11.94 -3.06
C ARG A 109 4.95 -11.01 -4.24
N HIS A 110 5.11 -11.56 -5.42
CA HIS A 110 5.26 -10.77 -6.65
C HIS A 110 3.90 -10.26 -7.14
N ASP A 111 3.93 -9.31 -8.08
CA ASP A 111 2.79 -8.84 -8.87
C ASP A 111 1.52 -8.47 -8.09
N LEU A 112 1.69 -7.93 -6.88
CA LEU A 112 0.58 -7.41 -6.10
C LEU A 112 0.25 -6.00 -6.54
N LYS A 113 -1.00 -5.80 -6.96
CA LYS A 113 -1.59 -4.47 -7.23
C LYS A 113 -1.83 -3.66 -5.95
N PRO A 114 -1.99 -2.32 -6.01
CA PRO A 114 -2.25 -1.48 -4.83
C PRO A 114 -3.44 -1.94 -3.99
N VAL A 115 -4.50 -2.46 -4.61
CA VAL A 115 -5.67 -2.98 -3.89
C VAL A 115 -5.33 -4.18 -2.98
N HIS A 116 -4.40 -5.06 -3.37
CA HIS A 116 -3.96 -6.18 -2.54
C HIS A 116 -3.16 -5.70 -1.32
N TRP A 117 -2.31 -4.69 -1.51
CA TRP A 117 -1.53 -4.08 -0.44
C TRP A 117 -2.46 -3.41 0.58
N ALA A 118 -3.40 -2.62 0.09
CA ALA A 118 -4.34 -1.88 0.91
C ALA A 118 -5.25 -2.83 1.70
N ALA A 119 -5.70 -3.93 1.09
CA ALA A 119 -6.47 -4.96 1.76
C ALA A 119 -5.68 -5.67 2.88
N GLU A 120 -4.40 -5.97 2.66
CA GLU A 120 -3.56 -6.58 3.70
C GLU A 120 -3.30 -5.61 4.86
N ARG A 121 -3.11 -4.32 4.58
CA ARG A 121 -2.65 -3.35 5.59
C ARG A 121 -3.77 -2.59 6.30
N GLY A 122 -4.98 -2.61 5.75
CA GLY A 122 -6.10 -1.82 6.28
C GLY A 122 -6.17 -0.39 5.74
N ALA A 123 -5.67 -0.14 4.52
CA ALA A 123 -5.65 1.21 3.96
C ALA A 123 -7.02 1.55 3.31
N VAL A 124 -8.03 1.83 4.13
CA VAL A 124 -9.43 1.99 3.66
C VAL A 124 -9.56 3.14 2.66
N GLY A 125 -8.92 4.29 2.90
CA GLY A 125 -9.00 5.43 1.98
C GLY A 125 -8.41 5.14 0.61
N VAL A 126 -7.33 4.35 0.55
CA VAL A 126 -6.76 3.87 -0.72
C VAL A 126 -7.76 2.99 -1.46
N ILE A 127 -8.39 2.03 -0.78
CA ILE A 127 -9.41 1.15 -1.39
C ILE A 127 -10.59 1.95 -1.93
N ARG A 128 -11.11 2.91 -1.16
CA ARG A 128 -12.23 3.77 -1.58
C ARG A 128 -11.90 4.54 -2.86
N ALA A 129 -10.71 5.13 -2.94
CA ALA A 129 -10.28 5.87 -4.11
C ALA A 129 -10.06 4.96 -5.34
N LEU A 130 -9.47 3.77 -5.16
CA LEU A 130 -9.31 2.79 -6.25
C LEU A 130 -10.67 2.31 -6.77
N LEU A 131 -11.62 2.04 -5.88
CA LEU A 131 -13.00 1.68 -6.23
C LEU A 131 -13.70 2.80 -6.99
N ALA A 132 -13.58 4.04 -6.52
CA ALA A 132 -14.16 5.21 -7.20
C ALA A 132 -13.58 5.40 -8.62
N HIS A 133 -12.35 4.96 -8.85
CA HIS A 133 -11.72 4.98 -10.17
C HIS A 133 -12.11 3.80 -11.07
N GLY A 134 -12.87 2.82 -10.56
CA GLY A 134 -13.31 1.65 -11.33
C GLY A 134 -12.23 0.56 -11.47
N VAL A 135 -11.26 0.50 -10.55
CA VAL A 135 -10.28 -0.59 -10.51
C VAL A 135 -10.99 -1.93 -10.36
N ASN A 136 -10.53 -2.94 -11.10
CA ASN A 136 -11.07 -4.29 -11.02
C ASN A 136 -10.68 -4.94 -9.69
N VAL A 137 -11.59 -4.92 -8.71
CA VAL A 137 -11.36 -5.54 -7.39
C VAL A 137 -11.56 -7.05 -7.36
N SER A 138 -11.99 -7.64 -8.48
CA SER A 138 -12.02 -9.09 -8.69
C SER A 138 -10.69 -9.64 -9.22
N THR A 139 -9.65 -8.81 -9.31
CA THR A 139 -8.30 -9.29 -9.64
C THR A 139 -7.78 -10.15 -8.50
N VAL A 140 -7.18 -11.29 -8.84
CA VAL A 140 -6.50 -12.14 -7.87
C VAL A 140 -5.00 -11.84 -7.87
N ASP A 141 -4.36 -12.07 -6.73
CA ASP A 141 -2.91 -12.09 -6.64
C ASP A 141 -2.31 -13.34 -7.32
N PRO A 142 -0.97 -13.49 -7.43
CA PRO A 142 -0.38 -14.67 -8.07
C PRO A 142 -0.68 -16.01 -7.40
N SER A 143 -1.18 -16.00 -6.16
CA SER A 143 -1.66 -17.22 -5.48
C SER A 143 -3.13 -17.53 -5.76
N GLY A 144 -3.80 -16.73 -6.59
CA GLY A 144 -5.23 -16.86 -6.88
C GLY A 144 -6.12 -16.28 -5.77
N THR A 145 -5.59 -15.40 -4.92
CA THR A 145 -6.32 -14.85 -3.76
C THR A 145 -6.89 -13.47 -4.07
N TYR A 146 -8.19 -13.30 -3.83
CA TYR A 146 -8.88 -12.02 -3.97
C TYR A 146 -8.50 -11.03 -2.85
N PRO A 147 -8.48 -9.71 -3.11
CA PRO A 147 -8.24 -8.69 -2.09
C PRO A 147 -9.14 -8.82 -0.86
N ALA A 148 -10.43 -9.14 -1.02
CA ALA A 148 -11.34 -9.33 0.11
C ALA A 148 -10.90 -10.48 1.03
N LYS A 149 -10.41 -11.58 0.44
CA LYS A 149 -9.86 -12.71 1.21
C LYS A 149 -8.54 -12.34 1.90
N ILE A 150 -7.68 -11.55 1.23
CA ILE A 150 -6.45 -11.02 1.85
C ILE A 150 -6.78 -10.19 3.10
N ALA A 151 -7.83 -9.35 3.06
CA ALA A 151 -8.24 -8.57 4.22
C ALA A 151 -8.73 -9.47 5.38
N ALA A 152 -9.53 -10.49 5.08
CA ALA A 152 -10.04 -11.44 6.06
C ALA A 152 -8.92 -12.25 6.75
N GLU A 153 -7.89 -12.61 6.00
CA GLU A 153 -6.77 -13.43 6.47
C GLU A 153 -5.56 -12.59 6.92
N SER A 154 -5.68 -11.26 6.92
CA SER A 154 -4.56 -10.37 7.23
C SER A 154 -4.14 -10.47 8.69
N PHE A 155 -2.84 -10.72 8.89
CA PHE A 155 -2.22 -10.65 10.20
C PHE A 155 -2.31 -9.23 10.83
N PHE A 156 -2.25 -8.16 10.02
CA PHE A 156 -2.28 -6.78 10.50
C PHE A 156 -3.67 -6.35 10.99
N LEU A 157 -4.72 -7.01 10.50
CA LEU A 157 -6.11 -6.75 10.85
C LEU A 157 -6.68 -7.75 11.85
N LYS A 158 -5.88 -8.73 12.30
CA LYS A 158 -6.30 -9.78 13.23
C LYS A 158 -6.93 -9.23 14.53
N MET A 159 -6.45 -8.08 15.02
CA MET A 159 -6.96 -7.41 16.22
C MET A 159 -7.91 -6.24 15.89
N ARG A 160 -8.16 -5.96 14.61
CA ARG A 160 -8.96 -4.85 14.08
C ARG A 160 -9.94 -5.37 13.04
N THR A 161 -10.82 -6.24 13.51
CA THR A 161 -11.79 -6.96 12.67
C THR A 161 -12.82 -6.02 12.05
N ASP A 162 -13.13 -4.91 12.71
CA ASP A 162 -13.97 -3.82 12.20
C ASP A 162 -13.45 -3.25 10.87
N ILE A 163 -12.13 -3.06 10.76
CA ILE A 163 -11.49 -2.58 9.52
C ILE A 163 -11.53 -3.68 8.46
N ALA A 164 -11.23 -4.92 8.83
CA ALA A 164 -11.29 -6.05 7.90
C ALA A 164 -12.70 -6.21 7.32
N ASP A 165 -13.73 -6.18 8.16
CA ASP A 165 -15.12 -6.29 7.76
C ASP A 165 -15.55 -5.13 6.86
N ASN A 166 -15.14 -3.90 7.19
CA ASN A 166 -15.37 -2.73 6.34
C ASN A 166 -14.74 -2.93 4.94
N ILE A 167 -13.49 -3.36 4.87
CA ILE A 167 -12.80 -3.63 3.60
C ILE A 167 -13.49 -4.74 2.80
N ILE A 168 -13.86 -5.86 3.46
CA ILE A 168 -14.56 -6.96 2.81
C ILE A 168 -15.88 -6.47 2.22
N ASN A 169 -16.65 -5.69 2.97
CA ASN A 169 -17.92 -5.12 2.50
C ASN A 169 -17.72 -4.18 1.30
N LEU A 170 -16.67 -3.35 1.30
CA LEU A 170 -16.34 -2.48 0.17
C LEU A 170 -15.96 -3.28 -1.09
N LEU A 171 -15.24 -4.39 -0.94
CA LEU A 171 -14.72 -5.18 -2.06
C LEU A 171 -15.73 -6.21 -2.60
N VAL A 172 -16.67 -6.68 -1.77
CA VAL A 172 -17.72 -7.64 -2.17
C VAL A 172 -19.00 -6.94 -2.60
N GLY A 173 -19.34 -5.80 -1.96
CA GLY A 173 -20.56 -5.04 -2.24
C GLY A 173 -20.64 -4.41 -3.63
N THR A 174 -19.55 -4.43 -4.39
CA THR A 174 -19.51 -3.91 -5.77
C THR A 174 -19.96 -4.94 -6.82
N GLY A 175 -20.32 -6.17 -6.42
CA GLY A 175 -20.73 -7.25 -7.31
C GLY A 175 -22.25 -7.49 -7.44
N SER A 176 -23.10 -6.74 -6.73
CA SER A 176 -24.57 -6.97 -6.69
C SER A 176 -25.40 -5.90 -7.41
N GLY A 177 -24.79 -5.09 -8.27
CA GLY A 177 -25.46 -4.03 -9.03
C GLY A 177 -25.25 -4.14 -10.54
N SER A 178 -25.89 -5.09 -11.19
CA SER A 178 -26.22 -5.06 -12.63
C SER A 178 -27.34 -6.04 -12.96
#